data_AF-F3GE96-F1
#
_entry.id   AF-F3GE96-F1
#
_cell.length_a   1.000
_cell.length_b   1.000
_cell.length_c   1.000
_cell.angle_alpha   90.00
_cell.angle_beta   90.00
_cell.angle_gamma   90.00
#
_symmetry.space_group_name_H-M   'P 1'
#
loop_
_entity.id
_entity.type
_entity.pdbx_description
1 polymer ?
#
loop_
_entity_poly.entity_id
_entity_poly.type
_entity_poly.pdbx_seq_one_letter_code
_entity_poly.pdbx_strand_id
1 'polypeptide(L)'
;ALSDRPEDLLFWLQTLGIQVNVRAIMDTLAQVYDVPVTALWTVLRDVLDNLITTIEFDDEARGMIRQQLFEAPNWPQKLLLTPMIERAGGPGSMPFGKGEVVNPFHRLRRAT
;
A
#
# COMPACT_ATOMS: atom_id res chain seq x y z
N ALA A 1 20.25 0.94 0.54
CA ALA A 1 20.32 0.64 -0.89
C ALA A 1 18.90 0.79 -1.41
N LEU A 2 18.65 1.76 -2.30
CA LEU A 2 17.40 1.76 -3.07
C LEU A 2 17.41 0.48 -3.89
N SER A 3 16.40 -0.37 -3.75
CA SER A 3 16.36 -1.68 -4.40
C SER A 3 16.45 -1.57 -5.93
N ASP A 4 17.24 -2.46 -6.54
CA ASP A 4 17.50 -2.54 -7.98
C ASP A 4 16.31 -3.09 -8.81
N ARG A 5 15.13 -3.26 -8.19
CA ARG A 5 13.93 -3.86 -8.80
C ARG A 5 12.70 -2.95 -8.67
N PRO A 6 11.96 -2.66 -9.75
CA PRO A 6 10.75 -1.85 -9.71
C PRO A 6 9.69 -2.34 -8.71
N GLU A 7 9.60 -3.65 -8.48
CA GLU A 7 8.65 -4.25 -7.54
C GLU A 7 8.97 -3.90 -6.09
N ASP A 8 10.24 -3.72 -5.74
CA ASP A 8 10.62 -3.30 -4.39
C ASP A 8 10.25 -1.84 -4.13
N LEU A 9 10.32 -0.97 -5.15
CA LEU A 9 9.81 0.40 -5.03
C LEU A 9 8.31 0.40 -4.81
N LEU A 10 7.59 -0.46 -5.54
CA LEU A 10 6.14 -0.61 -5.38
C LEU A 10 5.77 -1.15 -3.99
N PHE A 11 6.55 -2.09 -3.46
CA PHE A 11 6.41 -2.58 -2.09
C PHE A 11 6.49 -1.42 -1.07
N TRP A 12 7.46 -0.52 -1.21
CA TRP A 12 7.61 0.62 -0.31
C TRP A 12 6.46 1.63 -0.45
N LEU A 13 5.97 1.86 -1.66
CA LEU A 13 4.78 2.67 -1.90
C LEU A 13 3.53 2.06 -1.23
N GLN A 14 3.27 0.78 -1.45
CA GLN A 14 2.10 0.09 -0.88
C GLN A 14 2.15 0.07 0.65
N THR A 15 3.31 -0.23 1.24
CA THR A 15 3.44 -0.38 2.68
C THR A 15 3.56 0.96 3.40
N LEU A 16 4.60 1.75 3.12
CA LEU A 16 4.86 2.98 3.85
C LEU A 16 4.06 4.16 3.30
N GLY A 17 4.00 4.29 1.97
CA GLY A 17 3.28 5.37 1.30
C GLY A 17 1.78 5.30 1.55
N ILE A 18 1.16 4.14 1.33
CA ILE A 18 -0.29 3.99 1.36
C ILE A 18 -0.77 3.45 2.71
N GLN A 19 -0.36 2.23 3.10
CA GLN A 19 -0.93 1.54 4.26
C GLN A 19 -0.61 2.22 5.61
N VAL A 20 0.52 2.92 5.71
CA VAL A 20 0.90 3.65 6.92
C VAL A 20 0.53 5.13 6.80
N ASN A 21 1.10 5.83 5.82
CA ASN A 21 0.98 7.29 5.76
C ASN A 21 -0.42 7.74 5.32
N VAL A 22 -0.82 7.46 4.07
CA VAL A 22 -2.13 7.91 3.56
C VAL A 22 -3.29 7.34 4.39
N ARG A 23 -3.21 6.07 4.81
CA ARG A 23 -4.26 5.47 5.63
C ARG A 23 -4.47 6.19 6.96
N ALA A 24 -3.41 6.66 7.64
CA ALA A 24 -3.56 7.41 8.89
C ALA A 24 -4.29 8.74 8.67
N ILE A 25 -4.04 9.41 7.54
CA ILE A 25 -4.76 10.62 7.15
C ILE A 25 -6.23 10.29 6.88
N MET A 26 -6.51 9.22 6.13
CA MET A 26 -7.88 8.78 5.83
C MET A 26 -8.66 8.43 7.10
N ASP A 27 -8.04 7.71 8.04
CA ASP A 27 -8.64 7.36 9.32
C ASP A 27 -8.97 8.63 10.13
N THR A 28 -8.10 9.65 10.09
CA THR A 28 -8.36 10.96 10.73
C THR A 28 -9.53 11.68 10.07
N LEU A 29 -9.59 11.72 8.75
CA LEU A 29 -10.69 12.35 8.02
C LEU A 29 -12.04 11.69 8.31
N ALA A 30 -12.05 10.36 8.36
CA ALA A 30 -13.26 9.60 8.71
C ALA A 30 -13.70 9.85 10.15
N GLN A 31 -12.77 9.92 11.11
CA GLN A 31 -13.09 10.13 12.52
C GLN A 31 -13.53 11.55 12.84
N VAL A 32 -12.88 12.56 12.25
CA VAL A 32 -13.10 13.98 12.60
C VAL A 32 -14.24 14.60 11.78
N TYR A 33 -14.36 14.19 10.51
CA TYR A 33 -15.27 14.82 9.54
C TYR A 33 -16.36 13.86 9.02
N ASP A 34 -16.47 12.65 9.59
CA ASP A 34 -17.44 11.61 9.19
C ASP A 34 -17.41 11.29 7.69
N VAL A 35 -16.25 11.46 7.06
CA VAL A 35 -16.08 11.12 5.64
C VAL A 35 -16.04 9.60 5.48
N PRO A 36 -16.86 9.00 4.60
CA PRO A 36 -16.83 7.56 4.40
C PRO A 36 -15.44 7.07 3.97
N VAL A 37 -14.87 6.13 4.74
CA VAL A 37 -13.56 5.53 4.44
C VAL A 37 -13.53 4.91 3.04
N THR A 38 -14.66 4.33 2.59
CA THR A 38 -14.81 3.80 1.23
C THR A 38 -14.66 4.88 0.17
N ALA A 39 -15.22 6.08 0.37
CA ALA A 39 -15.08 7.19 -0.56
C ALA A 39 -13.63 7.66 -0.66
N LEU A 40 -12.92 7.73 0.47
CA LEU A 40 -11.50 8.10 0.50
C LEU A 40 -10.61 7.08 -0.23
N TRP A 41 -10.89 5.77 -0.07
CA TRP A 41 -10.19 4.73 -0.83
C TRP A 41 -10.51 4.76 -2.33
N THR A 42 -11.75 5.10 -2.71
CA THR A 42 -12.13 5.30 -4.11
C THR A 42 -11.34 6.46 -4.73
N VAL A 43 -11.29 7.61 -4.06
CA VAL A 43 -10.50 8.77 -4.53
C VAL A 43 -9.02 8.39 -4.70
N LEU A 44 -8.45 7.68 -3.73
CA LEU A 44 -7.06 7.22 -3.85
C LEU A 44 -6.86 6.28 -5.06
N ARG A 45 -7.79 5.35 -5.28
CA ARG A 45 -7.76 4.42 -6.42
C ARG A 45 -7.76 5.19 -7.74
N ASP A 46 -8.67 6.16 -7.88
CA ASP A 46 -8.85 6.92 -9.11
C ASP A 46 -7.64 7.82 -9.40
N VAL A 47 -7.07 8.46 -8.37
CA VAL A 47 -5.83 9.24 -8.50
C VAL A 47 -4.68 8.35 -8.95
N LEU A 48 -4.51 7.18 -8.34
CA LEU A 48 -3.45 6.24 -8.73
C LEU A 48 -3.64 5.74 -10.16
N ASP A 49 -4.86 5.34 -10.54
CA ASP A 49 -5.17 4.84 -11.89
C ASP A 49 -4.89 5.92 -12.95
N ASN A 50 -5.28 7.16 -12.67
CA ASN A 50 -4.99 8.30 -13.55
C ASN A 50 -3.48 8.56 -13.67
N LEU A 51 -2.74 8.55 -12.56
CA LEU A 51 -1.29 8.76 -12.58
C LEU A 51 -0.55 7.65 -13.34
N ILE A 52 -0.94 6.39 -13.13
CA ILE A 52 -0.35 5.24 -13.86
C ILE A 52 -0.65 5.32 -15.36
N THR A 53 -1.79 5.89 -15.73
CA THR A 53 -2.18 6.06 -17.13
C THR A 53 -1.42 7.21 -17.80
N THR A 54 -1.20 8.31 -17.07
CA THR A 54 -0.67 9.56 -17.62
C THR A 54 0.86 9.68 -17.55
N ILE A 55 1.51 9.01 -16.60
CA ILE A 55 2.97 8.94 -16.55
C ILE A 55 3.46 8.00 -17.66
N GLU A 56 4.53 8.41 -18.35
CA GLU A 56 5.18 7.62 -19.39
C GLU A 56 6.01 6.49 -18.77
N PHE A 57 5.33 5.40 -18.39
CA PHE A 57 5.94 4.10 -18.16
C PHE A 57 5.97 3.29 -19.44
N ASP A 58 7.01 2.47 -19.60
CA ASP A 58 6.97 1.36 -20.57
C ASP A 58 5.83 0.38 -20.24
N ASP A 59 5.43 -0.41 -21.24
CA ASP A 59 4.27 -1.29 -21.12
C ASP A 59 4.47 -2.39 -20.06
N GLU A 60 5.72 -2.85 -19.87
CA GLU A 60 6.06 -3.87 -18.89
C GLU A 60 5.88 -3.34 -17.46
N ALA A 61 6.46 -2.18 -17.16
CA ALA A 61 6.35 -1.52 -15.87
C ALA A 61 4.90 -1.12 -15.59
N ARG A 62 4.18 -0.56 -16.57
CA ARG A 62 2.76 -0.23 -16.43
C ARG A 62 1.92 -1.46 -16.12
N GLY A 63 2.14 -2.55 -16.86
CA GLY A 63 1.47 -3.84 -16.65
C GLY A 63 1.74 -4.39 -15.26
N MET A 64 3.00 -4.39 -14.83
CA MET A 64 3.42 -4.83 -13.49
C MET A 64 2.73 -4.02 -12.39
N ILE A 65 2.75 -2.68 -12.49
CA ILE A 65 2.15 -1.79 -11.49
C ILE A 65 0.63 -2.03 -11.38
N ARG A 66 -0.08 -2.09 -12.51
CA ARG A 66 -1.54 -2.34 -12.52
C ARG A 66 -1.87 -3.69 -11.92
N GLN A 67 -1.13 -4.73 -12.30
CA GLN A 67 -1.34 -6.08 -11.80
C GLN A 67 -1.17 -6.14 -10.28
N GLN A 68 -0.11 -5.52 -9.73
CA GLN A 68 0.16 -5.58 -8.29
C GLN A 68 -0.73 -4.64 -7.46
N LEU A 69 -1.08 -3.45 -7.97
CA LEU A 69 -1.93 -2.51 -7.24
C LEU A 69 -3.41 -2.86 -7.29
N PHE A 70 -3.95 -3.22 -8.46
CA PHE A 70 -5.39 -3.32 -8.65
C PHE A 70 -5.90 -4.76 -8.78
N GLU A 71 -5.14 -5.65 -9.40
CA GLU A 71 -5.62 -7.01 -9.69
C GLU A 71 -5.24 -8.04 -8.63
N ALA A 72 -4.06 -7.92 -8.03
CA ALA A 72 -3.60 -8.83 -6.99
C ALA A 72 -4.59 -8.84 -5.81
N PRO A 73 -5.01 -10.03 -5.33
CA PRO A 73 -6.01 -10.14 -4.25
C PRO A 73 -5.46 -9.62 -2.90
N ASN A 74 -4.14 -9.68 -2.74
CA ASN A 74 -3.44 -9.29 -1.53
C ASN A 74 -2.38 -8.23 -1.84
N TRP A 75 -2.11 -7.37 -0.87
CA TRP A 75 -0.99 -6.46 -0.84
C TRP A 75 0.05 -6.91 0.18
N PRO A 76 1.33 -6.59 -0.04
CA PRO A 76 2.37 -6.84 0.94
C PRO A 76 2.12 -6.01 2.20
N GLN A 77 2.38 -6.59 3.37
CA GLN A 77 2.31 -5.92 4.66
C GLN A 77 3.68 -5.96 5.33
N LYS A 78 4.07 -4.82 5.91
CA LYS A 78 5.26 -4.74 6.77
C LYS A 78 4.87 -5.17 8.20
N LEU A 79 5.37 -6.32 8.64
CA LEU A 79 5.19 -6.79 10.02
C LEU A 79 6.23 -6.14 10.91
N LEU A 80 5.81 -5.23 11.79
CA LEU A 80 6.70 -4.52 12.72
C LEU A 80 6.68 -5.13 14.13
N LEU A 81 5.55 -5.67 14.58
CA LEU A 81 5.41 -6.16 15.95
C LEU A 81 6.10 -7.50 16.19
N THR A 82 5.87 -8.50 15.31
CA THR A 82 6.46 -9.84 15.44
C THR A 82 7.99 -9.81 15.55
N PRO A 83 8.73 -9.09 14.66
CA PRO A 83 10.19 -9.06 14.74
C PRO A 83 10.72 -8.23 15.90
N MET A 84 9.93 -7.29 16.44
CA MET A 84 10.30 -6.55 17.65
C MET A 84 10.19 -7.41 18.91
N ILE A 85 9.18 -8.30 18.98
CA ILE A 85 8.99 -9.24 20.08
C ILE A 85 10.07 -10.33 20.06
N GLU A 86 10.41 -10.85 18.88
CA GLU A 86 11.43 -11.89 18.72
C GLU A 86 12.86 -11.41 19.00
N ARG A 87 13.14 -10.11 18.87
CA ARG A 87 14.52 -9.58 18.88
C ARG A 87 15.05 -9.09 20.24
N ALA A 88 14.25 -8.98 21.29
CA ALA A 88 14.71 -8.63 22.66
C ALA A 88 15.86 -7.57 22.74
N GLY A 89 15.79 -6.49 21.95
CA GLY A 89 16.60 -5.28 22.17
C GLY A 89 18.07 -5.22 21.68
N GLY A 90 18.53 -6.05 20.74
CA GLY A 90 19.92 -5.93 20.21
C GLY A 90 20.16 -4.77 19.21
N PRO A 91 21.31 -4.04 19.24
CA PRO A 91 21.55 -2.86 18.41
C PRO A 91 21.72 -3.21 16.92
N GLY A 92 21.02 -2.49 16.04
CA GLY A 92 21.04 -2.63 14.58
C GLY A 92 19.71 -2.23 13.93
N SER A 93 19.67 -2.02 12.61
CA SER A 93 18.47 -1.52 11.88
C SER A 93 17.17 -2.28 12.22
N MET A 94 16.05 -1.55 12.29
CA MET A 94 14.72 -2.04 12.69
C MET A 94 14.34 -3.33 11.93
N PRO A 95 14.11 -4.47 12.63
CA PRO A 95 13.71 -5.71 11.97
C PRO A 95 12.28 -5.59 11.46
N PHE A 96 12.00 -6.06 10.25
CA PHE A 96 10.63 -6.15 9.74
C PHE A 96 10.42 -7.48 9.03
N GLY A 97 9.23 -8.05 9.20
CA GLY A 97 8.77 -9.22 8.45
C GLY A 97 7.94 -8.78 7.24
N LYS A 98 7.74 -9.68 6.28
CA LYS A 98 6.80 -9.53 5.18
C LYS A 98 5.59 -10.41 5.44
N GLY A 99 4.41 -9.82 5.48
CA GLY A 99 3.12 -10.51 5.51
C GLY A 99 2.25 -10.09 4.33
N GLU A 100 0.99 -10.51 4.32
CA GLU A 100 0.01 -10.14 3.30
C GLU A 100 -1.29 -9.65 3.95
N VAL A 101 -1.91 -8.64 3.33
CA VAL A 101 -3.23 -8.12 3.69
C VAL A 101 -4.13 -8.12 2.47
N VAL A 102 -5.45 -8.22 2.67
CA VAL A 102 -6.42 -8.09 1.56
C VAL A 102 -6.23 -6.74 0.87
N ASN A 103 -6.14 -6.74 -0.44
CA ASN A 103 -6.03 -5.52 -1.23
C ASN A 103 -7.26 -4.62 -0.97
N PRO A 104 -7.06 -3.38 -0.49
CA PRO A 104 -8.16 -2.49 -0.12
C PRO A 104 -9.07 -2.17 -1.31
N PHE A 105 -8.54 -2.16 -2.54
CA PHE A 105 -9.32 -1.84 -3.74
C PHE A 105 -10.27 -2.95 -4.15
N HIS A 106 -10.02 -4.21 -3.76
CA HIS A 106 -10.97 -5.31 -4.01
C HIS A 106 -12.20 -5.21 -3.10
N ARG A 107 -12.05 -4.65 -1.90
CA ARG A 107 -13.18 -4.47 -0.96
C ARG A 107 -14.15 -3.38 -1.41
N LEU A 108 -13.68 -2.40 -2.20
CA LEU A 108 -14.54 -1.36 -2.78
C LEU A 108 -15.61 -1.92 -3.72
N ARG A 109 -15.27 -2.98 -4.45
CA ARG A 109 -16.18 -3.61 -5.44
C ARG A 109 -17.37 -4.33 -4.79
N ARG A 110 -17.39 -4.49 -3.46
CA ARG A 110 -18.40 -5.27 -2.72
C ARG A 110 -19.50 -4.43 -2.06
N ALA A 111 -19.50 -3.12 -2.25
CA ALA A 111 -20.65 -2.28 -1.86
C ALA A 111 -21.69 -2.31 -2.99
N THR A 112 -22.57 -3.30 -2.97
CA THR A 112 -23.83 -3.33 -3.73
C THR A 112 -24.96 -3.70 -2.80
#